data_AF-A0A1I0A590-F1
#
_entry.id   AF-A0A1I0A590-F1
#
_cell.length_a   1.000
_cell.length_b   1.000
_cell.length_c   1.000
_cell.angle_alpha   90.00
_cell.angle_beta   90.00
_cell.angle_gamma   90.00
#
_symmetry.space_group_name_H-M   'P 1'
#
loop_
_entity.id
_entity.type
_entity.pdbx_description
1 polymer ?
#
loop_
_entity_poly.entity_id
_entity_poly.type
_entity_poly.pdbx_seq_one_letter_code
_entity_poly.pdbx_strand_id
1 'polypeptide(L)'
;MQVILLERVAKLGQMGEVVKVKEGYARNFLLPQGKALRASDANIAAFEDRKVQLEARNAESKGEAEKVAAKLDGETFVIIRSASDAGALYGSVTTRDVADTATEAGFTIERKQVVLGNPIKDLGLHTVSVVLHPEVTAEVTLNVARSNEEAQLQAQGKSIQDLAAEADAEAEFEISELFDDIGGASDDDGEDRV
;
A
#
# COMPACT_ATOMS: atom_id res chain seq x y z
N MET A 1 -7.70 4.71 49.70
CA MET A 1 -7.23 3.40 49.18
C MET A 1 -6.38 3.66 47.94
N GLN A 2 -5.29 2.91 47.73
CA GLN A 2 -4.47 3.01 46.53
C GLN A 2 -4.84 1.91 45.54
N VAL A 3 -4.92 2.25 44.26
CA VAL A 3 -5.26 1.32 43.18
C VAL A 3 -4.39 1.59 41.96
N ILE A 4 -4.03 0.55 41.22
CA ILE A 4 -3.39 0.63 39.89
C ILE A 4 -4.48 0.61 38.84
N LEU A 5 -4.51 1.60 37.95
CA LEU A 5 -5.45 1.63 36.83
C LEU A 5 -5.03 0.64 35.75
N LEU A 6 -5.96 -0.21 35.29
CA LEU A 6 -5.76 -1.12 34.16
C LEU A 6 -6.23 -0.53 32.83
N GLU A 7 -7.06 0.51 32.88
CA GLU A 7 -7.53 1.26 31.73
C GLU A 7 -7.51 2.75 32.04
N ARG A 8 -7.57 3.58 31.00
CA ARG A 8 -7.70 5.02 31.18
C ARG A 8 -9.08 5.35 31.76
N VAL A 9 -9.11 6.04 32.90
CA VAL A 9 -10.35 6.53 33.51
C VAL A 9 -10.35 8.05 33.52
N ALA A 10 -11.40 8.65 32.94
CA ALA A 10 -11.56 10.10 32.89
C ALA A 10 -11.46 10.70 34.30
N LYS A 11 -10.61 11.73 34.46
CA LYS A 11 -10.33 12.45 35.72
C LYS A 11 -9.53 11.70 36.79
N LEU A 12 -9.03 10.49 36.53
CA LEU A 12 -8.16 9.76 37.47
C LEU A 12 -6.71 9.68 36.98
N GLY A 13 -6.48 9.22 35.75
CA GLY A 13 -5.13 8.97 35.27
C GLY A 13 -5.10 8.07 34.03
N GLN A 14 -3.88 7.71 33.63
CA GLN A 14 -3.65 6.77 32.53
C GLN A 14 -3.54 5.32 33.03
N MET A 15 -3.57 4.36 32.10
CA MET A 15 -3.30 2.95 32.40
C MET A 15 -1.91 2.79 33.02
N GLY A 16 -1.83 2.01 34.10
CA GLY A 16 -0.60 1.72 34.84
C GLY A 16 -0.26 2.70 35.96
N GLU A 17 -1.04 3.77 36.13
CA GLU A 17 -0.80 4.75 37.18
C GLU A 17 -1.35 4.27 38.54
N VAL A 18 -0.56 4.47 39.60
CA VAL A 18 -0.99 4.23 40.98
C VAL A 18 -1.69 5.49 41.50
N VAL A 19 -3.00 5.42 41.67
CA VAL A 19 -3.81 6.57 42.10
C VAL A 19 -4.46 6.34 43.46
N LYS A 20 -4.55 7.41 44.25
CA LYS A 20 -5.25 7.40 45.55
C LYS A 20 -6.72 7.78 45.35
N VAL A 21 -7.62 6.84 45.62
CA VAL A 21 -9.07 7.03 45.48
C VAL A 21 -9.83 6.79 46.79
N LYS A 22 -11.08 7.27 46.82
CA LYS A 22 -12.03 6.94 47.88
C LYS A 22 -12.37 5.46 47.85
N GLU A 23 -12.47 4.86 49.03
CA GLU A 23 -12.61 3.40 49.19
C GLU A 23 -13.91 2.85 48.57
N GLY A 24 -15.03 3.55 48.74
CA GLY A 24 -16.30 3.18 48.10
C GLY A 24 -16.25 3.21 46.58
N TYR A 25 -15.47 4.13 45.99
CA TYR A 25 -15.31 4.22 44.55
C TYR A 25 -14.45 3.08 43.99
N ALA A 26 -13.37 2.71 44.69
CA ALA A 26 -12.59 1.52 44.33
C ALA A 26 -13.42 0.23 44.43
N ARG A 27 -14.13 0.04 45.55
CA ARG A 27 -14.83 -1.22 45.85
C ARG A 27 -16.10 -1.45 45.03
N ASN A 28 -16.86 -0.40 44.75
CA ASN A 28 -18.16 -0.53 44.08
C ASN A 28 -18.08 -0.33 42.56
N PHE A 29 -17.03 0.35 42.06
CA PHE A 29 -16.93 0.71 40.64
C PHE A 29 -15.65 0.16 39.99
N LEU A 30 -14.47 0.55 40.47
CA LEU A 30 -13.22 0.25 39.75
C LEU A 30 -12.82 -1.24 39.81
N LEU A 31 -12.89 -1.87 40.98
CA LEU A 31 -12.50 -3.28 41.15
C LEU A 31 -13.49 -4.26 40.48
N PRO A 32 -14.83 -4.13 40.65
CA PRO A 32 -15.78 -5.06 40.03
C PRO A 32 -15.83 -4.94 38.50
N GLN A 33 -15.57 -3.75 37.95
CA GLN A 33 -15.51 -3.54 36.51
C GLN A 33 -14.14 -3.90 35.90
N GLY A 34 -13.17 -4.36 36.71
CA GLY A 34 -11.83 -4.72 36.23
C GLY A 34 -11.01 -3.52 35.75
N LYS A 35 -11.38 -2.29 36.12
CA LYS A 35 -10.72 -1.05 35.68
C LYS A 35 -9.48 -0.72 36.50
N ALA A 36 -9.35 -1.31 37.66
CA ALA A 36 -8.20 -1.13 38.54
C ALA A 36 -7.94 -2.40 39.38
N LEU A 37 -6.71 -2.53 39.87
CA LEU A 37 -6.31 -3.52 40.87
C LEU A 37 -5.92 -2.82 42.18
N ARG A 38 -5.98 -3.55 43.31
CA ARG A 38 -5.43 -3.02 44.57
C ARG A 38 -3.93 -2.84 44.42
N ALA A 39 -3.41 -1.67 44.81
CA ALA A 39 -1.97 -1.42 44.81
C ALA A 39 -1.33 -2.11 46.03
N SER A 40 -1.05 -3.41 45.90
CA SER A 40 -0.13 -4.14 46.78
C SER A 40 1.22 -4.29 46.08
N ASP A 41 2.30 -4.44 46.84
CA ASP A 41 3.65 -4.57 46.27
C ASP A 41 3.73 -5.73 45.26
N ALA A 42 3.05 -6.85 45.55
CA ALA A 42 2.95 -7.98 44.62
C ALA A 42 2.21 -7.63 43.31
N ASN A 43 1.15 -6.81 43.37
CA ASN A 43 0.40 -6.41 42.17
C ASN A 43 1.12 -5.33 41.37
N ILE A 44 1.89 -4.46 42.04
CA ILE A 44 2.74 -3.47 41.40
C ILE A 44 3.84 -4.19 40.62
N ALA A 45 4.59 -5.08 41.27
CA ALA A 45 5.64 -5.87 40.62
C ALA A 45 5.08 -6.72 39.46
N ALA A 46 3.95 -7.41 39.65
CA ALA A 46 3.34 -8.20 38.59
C ALA A 46 2.84 -7.35 37.41
N PHE A 47 2.44 -6.09 37.64
CA PHE A 47 2.05 -5.17 36.58
C PHE A 47 3.26 -4.65 35.82
N GLU A 48 4.35 -4.30 36.53
CA GLU A 48 5.62 -3.90 35.91
C GLU A 48 6.19 -5.03 35.06
N ASP A 49 6.22 -6.27 35.56
CA ASP A 49 6.68 -7.43 34.81
C ASP A 49 5.85 -7.65 33.53
N ARG A 50 4.52 -7.55 33.64
CA ARG A 50 3.62 -7.66 32.48
C ARG A 50 3.85 -6.53 31.49
N LYS A 51 4.07 -5.30 31.96
CA LYS A 51 4.37 -4.15 31.12
C LYS A 51 5.67 -4.38 30.34
N VAL A 52 6.73 -4.81 31.02
CA VAL A 52 8.01 -5.13 30.37
C VAL A 52 7.86 -6.25 29.35
N GLN A 53 7.10 -7.31 29.66
CA GLN A 53 6.83 -8.39 28.71
C GLN A 53 6.04 -7.93 27.48
N LEU A 54 5.04 -7.06 27.67
CA LEU A 54 4.26 -6.50 26.56
C LEU A 54 5.11 -5.55 25.71
N GLU A 55 5.93 -4.71 26.33
CA GLU A 55 6.87 -3.83 25.63
C GLU A 55 7.91 -4.63 24.85
N ALA A 56 8.46 -5.68 25.44
CA ALA A 56 9.41 -6.58 24.76
C ALA A 56 8.77 -7.27 23.55
N ARG A 57 7.55 -7.82 23.72
CA ARG A 57 6.81 -8.44 22.60
C ARG A 57 6.47 -7.43 21.51
N ASN A 58 6.03 -6.23 21.88
CA ASN A 58 5.74 -5.17 20.91
C ASN A 58 7.00 -4.74 20.16
N ALA A 59 8.14 -4.63 20.85
CA ALA A 59 9.41 -4.29 20.21
C ALA A 59 9.88 -5.40 19.25
N GLU A 60 9.70 -6.66 19.62
CA GLU A 60 9.99 -7.82 18.76
C GLU A 60 9.09 -7.82 17.52
N SER A 61 7.77 -7.73 17.69
CA SER A 61 6.82 -7.67 16.58
C SER A 61 7.04 -6.45 15.68
N LYS A 62 7.40 -5.30 16.26
CA LYS A 62 7.78 -4.11 15.50
C LYS A 62 9.04 -4.35 14.66
N GLY A 63 10.09 -4.93 15.26
CA GLY A 63 11.33 -5.23 14.54
C GLY A 63 11.15 -6.26 13.41
N GLU A 64 10.24 -7.22 13.57
CA GLU A 64 9.85 -8.13 12.48
C GLU A 64 9.08 -7.39 11.38
N ALA A 65 8.12 -6.55 11.76
CA ALA A 65 7.34 -5.76 10.81
C ALA A 65 8.23 -4.77 10.02
N GLU A 66 9.21 -4.13 10.64
CA GLU A 66 10.17 -3.24 9.97
C GLU A 66 11.02 -3.98 8.92
N LYS A 67 11.44 -5.21 9.21
CA LYS A 67 12.19 -6.03 8.23
C LYS A 67 11.33 -6.41 7.03
N VAL A 68 10.06 -6.70 7.25
CA VAL A 68 9.11 -7.02 6.17
C VAL A 68 8.75 -5.76 5.39
N ALA A 69 8.53 -4.64 6.08
CA ALA A 69 8.29 -3.33 5.47
C ALA A 69 9.44 -2.94 4.55
N ALA A 70 10.68 -3.04 5.01
CA ALA A 70 11.86 -2.69 4.21
C ALA A 70 12.03 -3.53 2.92
N LYS A 71 11.41 -4.71 2.85
CA LYS A 71 11.40 -5.52 1.62
C LYS A 71 10.24 -5.15 0.70
N LEU A 72 9.08 -4.89 1.29
CA LEU A 72 7.86 -4.51 0.56
C LEU A 72 7.92 -3.08 0.02
N ASP A 73 8.64 -2.19 0.68
CA ASP A 73 8.67 -0.78 0.34
C ASP A 73 9.32 -0.58 -1.03
N GLY A 74 8.54 -0.01 -1.96
CA GLY A 74 8.95 0.15 -3.36
C GLY A 74 8.82 -1.10 -4.23
N GLU A 75 8.29 -2.20 -3.70
CA GLU A 75 8.00 -3.37 -4.52
C GLU A 75 6.79 -3.11 -5.44
N THR A 76 6.84 -3.68 -6.64
CA THR A 76 5.80 -3.52 -7.65
C THR A 76 5.10 -4.85 -7.90
N PHE A 77 3.81 -4.92 -7.63
CA PHE A 77 3.00 -6.09 -7.93
C PHE A 77 2.19 -5.89 -9.20
N VAL A 78 2.22 -6.89 -10.07
CA VAL A 78 1.45 -6.89 -11.32
C VAL A 78 0.14 -7.62 -11.11
N ILE A 79 -0.98 -6.96 -11.40
CA ILE A 79 -2.33 -7.52 -11.32
C ILE A 79 -2.95 -7.50 -12.71
N ILE A 80 -3.24 -8.69 -13.25
CA ILE A 80 -3.83 -8.84 -14.58
C ILE A 80 -5.35 -8.91 -14.47
N ARG A 81 -6.05 -7.97 -15.12
CA ARG A 81 -7.52 -7.95 -15.17
C ARG A 81 -8.02 -7.48 -16.53
N SER A 82 -9.19 -7.99 -16.91
CA SER A 82 -9.88 -7.58 -18.14
C SER A 82 -10.38 -6.14 -18.02
N ALA A 83 -10.07 -5.32 -19.02
CA ALA A 83 -10.47 -3.92 -19.11
C ALA A 83 -11.06 -3.59 -20.48
N SER A 84 -11.83 -2.51 -20.53
CA SER A 84 -12.31 -1.85 -21.75
C SER A 84 -11.17 -1.12 -22.48
N ASP A 85 -11.37 -0.79 -23.75
CA ASP A 85 -10.38 -0.06 -24.56
C ASP A 85 -10.18 1.39 -24.11
N ALA A 86 -11.13 1.93 -23.34
CA ALA A 86 -11.02 3.23 -22.69
C ALA A 86 -10.19 3.20 -21.38
N GLY A 87 -9.69 2.03 -20.95
CA GLY A 87 -8.86 1.88 -19.75
C GLY A 87 -9.62 1.57 -18.45
N ALA A 88 -10.96 1.55 -18.48
CA ALA A 88 -11.77 1.16 -17.33
C ALA A 88 -11.86 -0.38 -17.21
N LEU A 89 -11.64 -0.91 -16.01
CA LEU A 89 -11.72 -2.32 -15.66
C LEU A 89 -13.17 -2.82 -15.61
N TYR A 90 -13.41 -4.03 -16.11
CA TYR A 90 -14.73 -4.68 -15.99
C TYR A 90 -15.03 -5.18 -14.58
N GLY A 91 -14.00 -5.33 -13.74
CA GLY A 91 -14.10 -5.66 -12.32
C GLY A 91 -13.14 -4.82 -11.50
N SER A 92 -13.52 -4.45 -10.28
CA SER A 92 -12.67 -3.65 -9.41
C SER A 92 -11.58 -4.50 -8.76
N VAL A 93 -10.36 -3.97 -8.66
CA VAL A 93 -9.32 -4.55 -7.81
C VAL A 93 -9.58 -4.14 -6.37
N THR A 94 -9.65 -5.13 -5.49
CA THR A 94 -9.97 -4.98 -4.06
C THR A 94 -8.76 -5.30 -3.19
N THR A 95 -8.84 -4.98 -1.88
CA THR A 95 -7.79 -5.32 -0.92
C THR A 95 -7.48 -6.83 -0.86
N ARG A 96 -8.44 -7.67 -1.24
CA ARG A 96 -8.24 -9.12 -1.32
C ARG A 96 -7.30 -9.48 -2.47
N ASP A 97 -7.55 -8.95 -3.67
CA ASP A 97 -6.71 -9.23 -4.83
C ASP A 97 -5.26 -8.82 -4.56
N VAL A 98 -5.05 -7.67 -3.91
CA VAL A 98 -3.72 -7.18 -3.50
C VAL A 98 -3.03 -8.14 -2.53
N ALA A 99 -3.76 -8.62 -1.51
CA ALA A 99 -3.22 -9.56 -0.53
C ALA A 99 -2.88 -10.92 -1.16
N ASP A 100 -3.73 -11.41 -2.06
CA ASP A 100 -3.52 -12.67 -2.78
C ASP A 100 -2.27 -12.56 -3.69
N THR A 101 -2.12 -11.48 -4.46
CA THR A 101 -0.93 -11.24 -5.30
C THR A 101 0.35 -11.07 -4.49
N ALA A 102 0.29 -10.36 -3.36
CA ALA A 102 1.46 -10.24 -2.47
C ALA A 102 1.86 -11.61 -1.88
N THR A 103 0.89 -12.46 -1.58
CA THR A 103 1.12 -13.83 -1.09
C THR A 103 1.77 -14.71 -2.16
N GLU A 104 1.34 -14.58 -3.42
CA GLU A 104 1.97 -15.25 -4.56
C GLU A 104 3.42 -14.79 -4.78
N ALA A 105 3.73 -13.53 -4.50
CA ALA A 105 5.10 -13.00 -4.53
C ALA A 105 5.96 -13.42 -3.32
N GLY A 106 5.39 -14.15 -2.35
CA GLY A 106 6.11 -14.68 -1.18
C GLY A 106 5.95 -13.85 0.09
N PHE A 107 5.08 -12.84 0.11
CA PHE A 107 4.78 -12.03 1.29
C PHE A 107 3.45 -12.43 1.91
N THR A 108 3.46 -12.89 3.16
CA THR A 108 2.21 -13.22 3.87
C THR A 108 1.53 -11.94 4.36
N ILE A 109 0.67 -11.34 3.51
CA ILE A 109 -0.10 -10.14 3.83
C ILE A 109 -1.58 -10.50 3.94
N GLU A 110 -2.25 -10.04 4.99
CA GLU A 110 -3.69 -10.19 5.14
C GLU A 110 -4.45 -9.02 4.51
N ARG A 111 -5.66 -9.29 3.99
CA ARG A 111 -6.58 -8.26 3.45
C ARG A 111 -6.88 -7.08 4.39
N LYS A 112 -6.72 -7.25 5.70
CA LYS A 112 -6.96 -6.22 6.72
C LYS A 112 -5.78 -5.26 6.86
N GLN A 113 -4.59 -5.69 6.46
CA GLN A 113 -3.37 -4.90 6.50
C GLN A 113 -3.30 -3.96 5.29
N VAL A 114 -3.96 -4.30 4.18
CA VAL A 114 -4.02 -3.45 2.99
C VAL A 114 -5.02 -2.31 3.21
N VAL A 115 -4.55 -1.07 3.08
CA VAL A 115 -5.37 0.14 3.18
C VAL A 115 -5.68 0.66 1.78
N LEU A 116 -6.92 0.47 1.36
CA LEU A 116 -7.42 0.97 0.08
C LEU A 116 -8.64 1.86 0.34
N GLY A 117 -8.56 3.13 -0.08
CA GLY A 117 -9.66 4.08 0.11
C GLY A 117 -10.87 3.76 -0.78
N ASN A 118 -10.62 3.56 -2.07
CA ASN A 118 -11.63 3.15 -3.04
C ASN A 118 -11.12 1.96 -3.87
N PRO A 119 -11.99 1.02 -4.27
CA PRO A 119 -11.60 -0.04 -5.21
C PRO A 119 -11.05 0.55 -6.51
N ILE A 120 -9.95 0.00 -7.02
CA ILE A 120 -9.30 0.48 -8.26
C ILE A 120 -10.12 -0.02 -9.46
N LYS A 121 -10.46 0.89 -10.37
CA LYS A 121 -11.30 0.61 -11.54
C LYS A 121 -10.64 0.99 -12.87
N ASP A 122 -9.40 1.44 -12.85
CA ASP A 122 -8.69 1.93 -14.02
C ASP A 122 -7.33 1.23 -14.13
N LEU A 123 -6.86 1.01 -15.36
CA LEU A 123 -5.53 0.50 -15.63
C LEU A 123 -4.44 1.51 -15.23
N GLY A 124 -3.25 1.02 -14.93
CA GLY A 124 -2.07 1.82 -14.62
C GLY A 124 -1.44 1.53 -13.27
N LEU A 125 -0.56 2.44 -12.84
CA LEU A 125 0.18 2.35 -11.60
C LEU A 125 -0.59 3.04 -10.46
N HIS A 126 -0.84 2.29 -9.39
CA HIS A 126 -1.56 2.77 -8.21
C HIS A 126 -0.74 2.49 -6.95
N THR A 127 -0.49 3.52 -6.16
CA THR A 127 0.19 3.38 -4.87
C THR A 127 -0.79 2.93 -3.78
N VAL A 128 -0.45 1.87 -3.05
CA VAL A 128 -1.26 1.33 -1.96
C VAL A 128 -0.42 1.17 -0.70
N SER A 129 -0.97 1.61 0.43
CA SER A 129 -0.31 1.50 1.73
C SER A 129 -0.69 0.18 2.42
N VAL A 130 0.31 -0.51 2.96
CA VAL A 130 0.14 -1.73 3.75
C VAL A 130 0.58 -1.47 5.19
N VAL A 131 -0.34 -1.64 6.13
CA VAL A 131 -0.12 -1.50 7.58
C VAL A 131 0.26 -2.87 8.15
N LEU A 132 1.55 -3.07 8.43
CA LEU A 132 2.06 -4.32 9.02
C LEU A 132 1.98 -4.30 10.54
N HIS A 133 2.20 -3.14 11.15
CA HIS A 133 2.13 -2.89 12.59
C HIS A 133 1.53 -1.50 12.84
N PRO A 134 0.93 -1.20 14.01
CA PRO A 134 0.39 0.13 14.31
C PRO A 134 1.34 1.31 14.11
N GLU A 135 2.66 1.05 14.13
CA GLU A 135 3.70 2.06 13.91
C GLU A 135 4.49 1.86 12.61
N VAL A 136 4.17 0.84 11.80
CA VAL A 136 4.92 0.47 10.60
C VAL A 136 3.98 0.30 9.42
N THR A 137 4.14 1.20 8.45
CA THR A 137 3.45 1.23 7.17
C THR A 137 4.46 1.12 6.04
N ALA A 138 4.16 0.33 5.01
CA ALA A 138 4.95 0.23 3.79
C ALA A 138 4.12 0.71 2.59
N GLU A 139 4.78 1.31 1.59
CA GLU A 139 4.13 1.73 0.35
C GLU A 139 4.52 0.80 -0.80
N VAL A 140 3.50 0.33 -1.52
CA VAL A 140 3.64 -0.65 -2.58
C VAL A 140 3.01 -0.09 -3.84
N THR A 141 3.65 -0.33 -4.99
CA THR A 141 3.09 0.04 -6.29
C THR A 141 2.35 -1.13 -6.90
N LEU A 142 1.09 -0.92 -7.26
CA LEU A 142 0.28 -1.89 -7.99
C LEU A 142 0.22 -1.49 -9.46
N ASN A 143 0.71 -2.36 -10.32
CA ASN A 143 0.63 -2.22 -11.76
C ASN A 143 -0.56 -3.06 -12.27
N VAL A 144 -1.63 -2.38 -12.67
CA VAL A 144 -2.85 -3.04 -13.17
C VAL A 144 -2.86 -2.98 -14.70
N ALA A 145 -2.77 -4.16 -15.34
CA ALA A 145 -2.63 -4.29 -16.79
C ALA A 145 -3.58 -5.35 -17.38
N ARG A 146 -3.82 -5.33 -18.70
CA ARG A 146 -4.64 -6.34 -19.40
C ARG A 146 -3.82 -7.59 -19.74
N SER A 147 -2.52 -7.44 -19.96
CA SER A 147 -1.57 -8.53 -20.23
C SER A 147 -0.24 -8.36 -19.50
N ASN A 148 0.55 -9.44 -19.42
CA ASN A 148 1.91 -9.40 -18.85
C ASN A 148 2.87 -8.52 -19.66
N GLU A 149 2.68 -8.43 -20.98
CA GLU A 149 3.52 -7.61 -21.86
C GLU A 149 3.26 -6.11 -21.62
N GLU A 150 1.99 -5.71 -21.47
CA GLU A 150 1.63 -4.34 -21.10
C GLU A 150 2.14 -3.95 -19.71
N ALA A 151 2.12 -4.89 -18.75
CA ALA A 151 2.66 -4.63 -17.42
C ALA A 151 4.16 -4.30 -17.47
N GLN A 152 4.93 -5.00 -18.31
CA GLN A 152 6.35 -4.73 -18.50
C GLN A 152 6.60 -3.36 -19.16
N LEU A 153 5.78 -2.97 -20.13
CA LEU A 153 5.85 -1.65 -20.77
C LEU A 153 5.56 -0.52 -19.77
N GLN A 154 4.52 -0.69 -18.94
CA GLN A 154 4.18 0.27 -17.89
C GLN A 154 5.28 0.38 -16.81
N ALA A 155 5.93 -0.74 -16.46
CA ALA A 155 7.05 -0.73 -15.52
C ALA A 155 8.31 -0.03 -16.05
N GLN A 156 8.49 0.01 -17.38
CA GLN A 156 9.61 0.71 -18.04
C GLN A 156 9.35 2.21 -18.24
N GLY A 157 8.19 2.72 -17.81
CA GLY A 157 7.83 4.14 -17.94
C GLY A 157 7.56 4.58 -19.38
N LYS A 158 7.41 3.64 -20.32
CA LYS A 158 6.97 3.92 -21.69
C LYS A 158 5.46 3.82 -21.75
N SER A 159 4.79 4.93 -22.03
CA SER A 159 3.35 4.89 -22.29
C SER A 159 3.10 4.31 -23.68
N ILE A 160 1.96 3.65 -23.87
CA ILE A 160 1.50 3.21 -25.20
C ILE A 160 1.40 4.42 -26.17
N GLN A 161 1.23 5.63 -25.63
CA GLN A 161 1.16 6.88 -26.40
C GLN A 161 2.52 7.33 -26.93
N ASP A 162 3.62 7.07 -26.22
CA ASP A 162 4.98 7.44 -26.69
C ASP A 162 5.45 6.49 -27.80
N LEU A 163 5.15 5.19 -27.67
CA LEU A 163 5.45 4.21 -28.73
C LEU A 163 4.58 4.40 -29.97
N ALA A 164 3.31 4.77 -29.79
CA ALA A 164 2.44 5.13 -30.91
C ALA A 164 2.88 6.44 -31.58
N ALA A 165 3.31 7.44 -30.81
CA ALA A 165 3.82 8.69 -31.36
C ALA A 165 5.17 8.51 -32.09
N GLU A 166 6.07 7.65 -31.59
CA GLU A 166 7.31 7.29 -32.29
C GLU A 166 7.01 6.52 -33.58
N ALA A 167 6.09 5.55 -33.55
CA ALA A 167 5.72 4.78 -34.74
C ALA A 167 4.99 5.62 -35.79
N ASP A 168 4.10 6.52 -35.36
CA ASP A 168 3.41 7.45 -36.26
C ASP A 168 4.39 8.47 -36.85
N ALA A 169 5.37 8.95 -36.06
CA ALA A 169 6.42 9.85 -36.55
C ALA A 169 7.39 9.16 -37.53
N GLU A 170 7.74 7.88 -37.30
CA GLU A 170 8.52 7.08 -38.25
C GLU A 170 7.73 6.85 -39.54
N ALA A 171 6.43 6.54 -39.46
CA ALA A 171 5.59 6.36 -40.63
C ALA A 171 5.45 7.65 -41.46
N GLU A 172 5.26 8.81 -40.81
CA GLU A 172 5.23 10.10 -41.49
C GLU A 172 6.57 10.46 -42.15
N PHE A 173 7.70 10.12 -41.51
CA PHE A 173 9.02 10.32 -42.07
C PHE A 173 9.28 9.45 -43.32
N GLU A 174 8.94 8.16 -43.26
CA GLU A 174 9.05 7.26 -44.43
C GLU A 174 8.13 7.69 -45.58
N ILE A 175 6.90 8.14 -45.28
CA ILE A 175 5.98 8.67 -46.29
C ILE A 175 6.56 9.95 -46.93
N SER A 176 7.20 10.81 -46.13
CA SER A 176 7.85 12.03 -46.62
C SER A 176 9.06 11.72 -47.52
N GLU A 177 9.93 10.78 -47.14
CA GLU A 177 11.07 10.38 -47.98
C GLU A 177 10.61 9.74 -49.29
N LEU A 178 9.55 8.91 -49.24
CA LEU A 178 8.98 8.30 -50.45
C LEU A 178 8.37 9.34 -51.40
N PHE A 179 7.80 10.43 -50.86
CA PHE A 179 7.21 11.50 -51.67
C PHE A 179 8.28 12.42 -52.28
N ASP A 180 9.43 12.61 -51.61
CA ASP A 180 10.57 13.37 -52.13
C ASP A 180 11.30 12.59 -53.24
N ASP A 181 11.43 11.26 -53.10
CA ASP A 181 11.99 10.36 -54.12
C ASP A 181 11.10 10.26 -55.38
N ILE A 182 9.78 10.27 -55.21
CA ILE A 182 8.81 10.31 -56.32
C ILE A 182 8.73 11.70 -56.96
N GLY A 183 8.79 12.78 -56.17
CA GLY A 183 8.72 14.17 -56.65
C GLY A 183 9.92 14.57 -57.50
N GLY A 184 11.12 14.07 -57.13
CA GLY A 184 12.34 14.28 -57.92
C GLY A 184 12.34 13.60 -59.29
N ALA A 185 11.50 12.59 -59.52
CA ALA A 185 11.40 11.88 -60.79
C ALA A 185 10.42 12.52 -61.79
N SER A 186 9.61 13.51 -61.38
CA SER A 186 8.62 14.18 -62.25
C SER A 186 9.09 15.49 -62.89
N ASP A 187 10.24 16.04 -62.48
CA ASP A 187 10.77 17.32 -63.02
C ASP A 187 11.71 17.16 -64.24
N ASP A 188 11.95 15.94 -64.76
CA ASP A 188 12.88 15.71 -65.90
C ASP A 188 12.22 15.47 -67.28
N ASP A 189 10.89 15.41 -67.39
CA ASP A 189 10.18 15.17 -68.67
C ASP A 189 9.51 16.43 -69.26
N GLY A 190 10.21 17.58 -69.20
CA GLY A 190 9.63 18.90 -69.51
C GLY A 190 10.33 19.76 -70.58
N GLU A 191 11.46 19.37 -71.16
CA GLU A 191 12.16 20.17 -72.18
C GLU A 191 12.55 19.34 -73.42
N ASP A 192 11.58 19.11 -74.31
CA ASP A 192 11.89 18.98 -75.74
C ASP A 192 10.65 19.27 -76.61
N ARG A 193 10.43 20.56 -76.91
CA ARG A 193 9.60 20.99 -78.06
C ARG A 193 10.27 22.15 -78.77
N VAL A 194 10.99 21.84 -79.86
CA VAL A 194 11.32 22.77 -80.96
C VAL A 194 10.86 22.14 -82.27
#